data_AF-A0AAV0WV39-F1
#
_entry.id   AF-A0AAV0WV39-F1
#
_cell.length_a   1.000
_cell.length_b   1.000
_cell.length_c   1.000
_cell.angle_alpha   90.00
_cell.angle_beta   90.00
_cell.angle_gamma   90.00
#
_symmetry.space_group_name_H-M   'P 1'
#
loop_
_entity.id
_entity.type
_entity.pdbx_description
1 polymer ?
#
loop_
_entity_poly.entity_id
_entity_poly.type
_entity_poly.pdbx_seq_one_letter_code
_entity_poly.pdbx_strand_id
1 'polypeptide(L)'
;MLSNPGKTVSIYTIPAIVSQIMSSAFTQANIVSGFKNAGIYPLNSDIFGDDDFLCSAVTDREENSTPQLPELSSISPITTSLNNAITISSPVFTVSIPAQAFPSTSRESLIP
;
A
#
# COMPACT_ATOMS: atom_id res chain seq x y z
N MET A 1 -37.09 -6.81 2.61
CA MET A 1 -37.85 -7.42 1.50
C MET A 1 -36.90 -8.32 0.72
N LEU A 2 -37.24 -9.60 0.52
CA LEU A 2 -36.50 -10.45 -0.42
C LEU A 2 -37.07 -10.25 -1.82
N SER A 3 -36.26 -9.71 -2.72
CA SER A 3 -36.59 -9.63 -4.14
C SER A 3 -36.23 -10.96 -4.82
N ASN A 4 -37.17 -11.56 -5.54
CA ASN A 4 -37.01 -12.81 -6.31
C ASN A 4 -36.88 -14.13 -5.50
N PRO A 5 -37.83 -14.47 -4.60
CA PRO A 5 -37.83 -15.76 -3.94
C PRO A 5 -37.98 -16.92 -4.95
N GLY A 6 -37.23 -18.00 -4.76
CA GLY A 6 -37.33 -19.22 -5.57
C GLY A 6 -36.75 -19.14 -6.99
N LYS A 7 -36.18 -18.01 -7.41
CA LYS A 7 -35.46 -17.91 -8.68
C LYS A 7 -34.01 -18.37 -8.53
N THR A 8 -33.59 -19.31 -9.37
CA THR A 8 -32.19 -19.74 -9.45
C THR A 8 -31.34 -18.64 -10.09
N VAL A 9 -30.24 -18.27 -9.42
CA VAL A 9 -29.23 -17.37 -9.98
C VAL A 9 -28.31 -18.16 -10.90
N SER A 10 -28.22 -17.74 -12.16
CA SER A 10 -27.31 -18.32 -13.16
C SER A 10 -26.03 -17.49 -13.26
N ILE A 11 -24.94 -18.12 -13.74
CA ILE A 11 -23.66 -17.45 -14.01
C ILE A 11 -23.79 -16.26 -14.97
N TYR A 12 -24.82 -16.24 -15.84
CA TYR A 12 -25.08 -15.13 -16.76
C TYR A 12 -25.85 -13.96 -16.12
N THR A 13 -26.57 -14.22 -15.03
CA THR A 13 -27.34 -13.18 -14.31
C THR A 13 -26.49 -12.43 -13.28
N ILE A 14 -25.41 -13.05 -12.79
CA ILE A 14 -24.52 -12.43 -11.79
C ILE A 14 -23.92 -11.11 -12.29
N PRO A 15 -23.35 -11.01 -13.52
CA PRO A 15 -22.75 -9.76 -13.99
C PRO A 15 -23.74 -8.60 -14.04
N ALA A 16 -25.00 -8.86 -14.41
CA ALA A 16 -26.04 -7.84 -14.46
C ALA A 16 -26.39 -7.30 -13.07
N ILE A 17 -26.51 -8.19 -12.08
CA ILE A 17 -26.76 -7.81 -10.67
C ILE A 17 -25.57 -7.04 -10.12
N VAL A 18 -24.35 -7.55 -10.34
CA VAL A 18 -23.11 -6.91 -9.89
C VAL A 18 -23.02 -5.49 -10.45
N SER A 19 -23.21 -5.32 -11.76
CA SER A 19 -23.19 -4.00 -12.40
C SER A 19 -24.13 -2.99 -11.73
N GLN A 20 -25.34 -3.43 -11.36
CA GLN A 20 -26.32 -2.57 -10.67
C GLN A 20 -25.89 -2.21 -9.24
N ILE A 21 -25.38 -3.17 -8.47
CA ILE A 21 -24.99 -2.90 -7.07
C ILE A 21 -23.70 -2.09 -6.98
N MET A 22 -22.79 -2.20 -7.95
CA MET A 22 -21.50 -1.49 -7.92
C MET A 22 -21.71 0.03 -7.83
N SER A 23 -22.62 0.59 -8.62
CA SER A 23 -22.90 2.03 -8.58
C SER A 23 -23.44 2.52 -7.23
N SER A 24 -24.17 1.66 -6.49
CA SER A 24 -24.70 2.00 -5.17
C SER A 24 -23.71 1.71 -4.04
N ALA A 25 -22.96 0.61 -4.14
CA ALA A 25 -21.99 0.19 -3.15
C ALA A 25 -20.77 1.12 -3.11
N PHE A 26 -20.22 1.47 -4.28
CA PHE A 26 -19.01 2.29 -4.41
C PHE A 26 -19.29 3.80 -4.42
N THR A 27 -20.24 4.24 -3.60
CA THR A 27 -20.46 5.67 -3.37
C THR A 27 -19.44 6.19 -2.36
N GLN A 28 -19.07 7.47 -2.48
CA GLN A 28 -18.15 8.12 -1.53
C GLN A 28 -18.64 7.95 -0.08
N ALA A 29 -19.94 8.07 0.16
CA ALA A 29 -20.52 7.93 1.49
C ALA A 29 -20.28 6.53 2.08
N ASN A 30 -20.49 5.48 1.29
CA ASN A 30 -20.29 4.11 1.73
C ASN A 30 -18.80 3.81 1.96
N ILE A 31 -17.92 4.25 1.06
CA ILE A 31 -16.47 4.08 1.20
C ILE A 31 -15.97 4.78 2.46
N VAL A 32 -16.37 6.03 2.68
CA VAL A 32 -16.01 6.80 3.89
C VAL A 32 -16.57 6.14 5.15
N SER A 33 -17.78 5.59 5.12
CA SER A 33 -18.34 4.87 6.27
C SER A 33 -17.52 3.62 6.62
N GLY A 34 -17.01 2.90 5.61
CA GLY A 34 -16.11 1.76 5.80
C GLY A 34 -14.79 2.19 6.45
N PHE A 35 -14.19 3.28 5.97
CA PHE A 35 -12.96 3.82 6.57
C PHE A 35 -13.18 4.36 7.99
N LYS A 36 -14.35 4.93 8.29
CA LYS A 36 -14.72 5.35 9.65
C LYS A 36 -14.77 4.17 10.61
N ASN A 37 -15.42 3.08 10.19
CA ASN A 37 -15.51 1.88 11.02
C ASN A 37 -14.15 1.23 11.27
N ALA A 38 -13.25 1.29 10.29
CA ALA A 38 -11.89 0.78 10.41
C ALA A 38 -10.94 1.72 11.18
N GLY A 39 -11.41 2.90 11.62
CA GLY A 39 -10.55 3.91 12.27
C GLY A 39 -9.57 4.62 11.33
N ILE A 40 -9.62 4.35 10.03
CA ILE A 40 -8.75 4.94 9.01
C ILE A 40 -9.15 6.40 8.71
N TYR A 41 -10.44 6.73 8.84
CA TYR A 41 -10.96 8.08 8.61
C TYR A 41 -11.82 8.59 9.79
N PRO A 42 -11.66 9.85 10.24
CA PRO A 42 -10.64 10.80 9.85
C PRO A 42 -9.24 10.29 10.24
N LEU A 43 -8.20 10.80 9.57
CA LEU A 43 -6.83 10.39 9.84
C LEU A 43 -6.48 10.69 11.31
N ASN A 44 -6.24 9.63 12.08
CA ASN A 44 -5.78 9.70 13.45
C ASN A 44 -4.62 8.71 13.62
N SER A 45 -3.39 9.22 13.72
CA SER A 45 -2.21 8.37 13.86
C SER A 45 -2.11 7.69 15.23
N ASP A 46 -2.83 8.20 16.23
CA ASP A 46 -2.78 7.69 17.61
C ASP A 46 -3.78 6.53 17.85
N ILE A 47 -4.55 6.13 16.83
CA ILE A 47 -5.57 5.08 16.97
C ILE A 47 -5.00 3.65 16.90
N PHE A 48 -3.81 3.49 16.30
CA PHE A 48 -3.12 2.20 16.18
C PHE A 48 -1.92 2.19 17.13
N GLY A 49 -1.87 1.21 18.02
CA GLY A 49 -0.73 1.00 18.91
C GLY A 49 0.30 0.05 18.30
N ASP A 50 1.47 -0.09 18.94
CA ASP A 50 2.51 -1.03 18.49
C ASP A 50 2.00 -2.48 18.38
N ASP A 51 1.05 -2.85 19.24
CA ASP A 51 0.42 -4.18 19.25
C ASP A 51 -0.34 -4.48 17.94
N ASP A 52 -0.92 -3.46 17.29
CA ASP A 52 -1.64 -3.61 16.01
C ASP A 52 -0.68 -3.93 14.85
N PHE A 53 0.62 -3.71 15.05
CA PHE A 53 1.68 -3.92 14.07
C PHE A 53 2.57 -5.14 14.37
N LEU A 54 2.27 -5.98 15.38
CA LEU A 54 3.12 -7.13 15.75
C LEU A 54 3.38 -8.09 14.57
N CYS A 55 2.42 -8.22 13.65
CA CYS A 55 2.56 -9.03 12.44
C CYS A 55 3.53 -8.45 11.39
N SER A 56 3.86 -7.15 11.45
CA SER A 56 4.81 -6.51 10.52
C SER A 56 6.25 -6.88 10.81
N ALA A 57 6.57 -7.34 12.02
CA ALA A 57 7.93 -7.64 12.49
C ALA A 57 8.70 -8.64 11.60
N VAL A 58 8.00 -9.50 10.86
CA VAL A 58 8.61 -10.46 9.91
C VAL A 58 9.15 -9.77 8.64
N THR A 59 8.62 -8.58 8.34
CA THR A 59 8.97 -7.75 7.17
C THR A 59 10.11 -6.80 7.49
N ASP A 60 10.39 -6.55 8.77
CA ASP A 60 11.53 -5.78 9.26
C ASP A 60 12.82 -6.60 9.12
N ARG A 61 13.13 -7.00 7.89
CA ARG A 61 14.41 -7.58 7.54
C ARG A 61 15.38 -6.44 7.41
N GLU A 62 16.45 -6.51 8.19
CA GLU A 62 17.62 -5.65 7.99
C GLU A 62 17.97 -5.72 6.51
N GLU A 63 17.99 -4.55 5.86
CA GLU A 63 18.51 -4.42 4.51
C GLU A 63 19.98 -4.79 4.58
N ASN A 64 20.24 -6.07 4.35
CA ASN A 64 21.54 -6.67 4.57
C ASN A 64 22.54 -5.82 3.79
N SER A 65 23.47 -5.28 4.58
CA SER A 65 24.46 -4.28 4.28
C SER A 65 24.99 -4.41 2.85
N THR A 66 25.16 -3.27 2.19
CA THR A 66 26.16 -3.01 1.13
C THR A 66 26.75 -4.27 0.50
N PRO A 67 26.53 -4.55 -0.81
CA PRO A 67 27.13 -5.71 -1.44
C PRO A 67 28.63 -5.69 -1.15
N GLN A 68 29.09 -6.59 -0.27
CA GLN A 68 30.50 -6.75 -0.01
C GLN A 68 31.04 -7.36 -1.29
N LEU A 69 31.54 -6.48 -2.16
CA LEU A 69 32.19 -6.86 -3.40
C LEU A 69 33.25 -7.90 -3.01
N PRO A 70 33.21 -9.13 -3.56
CA PRO A 70 34.29 -10.07 -3.33
C PRO A 70 35.59 -9.37 -3.70
N GLU A 71 36.52 -9.28 -2.75
CA GLU A 71 37.85 -8.73 -2.99
C GLU A 71 38.57 -9.72 -3.93
N LEU A 72 38.33 -9.56 -5.23
CA LEU A 72 38.91 -10.41 -6.27
C LEU A 72 40.36 -9.97 -6.42
N SER A 73 41.21 -10.54 -5.58
CA SER A 73 42.65 -10.45 -5.73
C SER A 73 43.04 -11.07 -7.07
N SER A 74 43.53 -10.22 -7.97
CA SER A 74 44.33 -10.53 -9.16
C SER A 74 43.75 -11.51 -10.19
N ILE A 75 42.90 -11.04 -11.10
CA ILE A 75 42.89 -11.54 -12.51
C ILE A 75 42.63 -10.36 -13.46
N SER A 76 43.46 -10.27 -14.50
CA SER A 76 43.60 -9.22 -15.53
C SER A 76 42.33 -8.92 -16.36
N PRO A 77 42.24 -7.77 -17.07
CA PRO A 77 41.01 -7.32 -17.69
C PRO A 77 40.64 -8.17 -18.91
N ILE A 78 39.48 -8.81 -18.88
CA ILE A 78 38.85 -9.43 -20.06
C ILE A 78 37.74 -8.51 -20.53
N THR A 79 38.00 -7.77 -21.60
CA THR A 79 36.98 -7.04 -22.37
C THR A 79 36.23 -8.03 -23.26
N THR A 80 34.91 -8.21 -23.12
CA THR A 80 34.04 -8.65 -24.24
C THR A 80 32.56 -8.31 -24.00
N SER A 81 32.08 -7.30 -24.75
CA SER A 81 30.80 -7.15 -25.46
C SER A 81 29.42 -7.46 -24.80
N LEU A 82 28.57 -6.43 -24.85
CA LEU A 82 27.11 -6.37 -24.67
C LEU A 82 26.31 -7.55 -25.28
N ASN A 83 25.28 -8.04 -24.56
CA ASN A 83 23.86 -7.79 -24.90
C ASN A 83 22.87 -8.62 -24.05
N ASN A 84 21.84 -7.90 -23.55
CA ASN A 84 20.50 -8.36 -23.16
C ASN A 84 20.26 -8.99 -21.76
N ALA A 85 19.98 -8.13 -20.77
CA ALA A 85 19.20 -8.50 -19.57
C ALA A 85 17.88 -7.72 -19.57
N ILE A 86 16.79 -8.46 -19.46
CA ILE A 86 15.40 -8.00 -19.53
C ILE A 86 15.08 -7.20 -18.25
N THR A 87 14.76 -5.91 -18.41
CA THR A 87 14.25 -5.04 -17.34
C THR A 87 12.79 -5.38 -17.07
N ILE A 88 12.49 -6.05 -15.96
CA ILE A 88 11.14 -6.08 -15.41
C ILE A 88 10.91 -4.79 -14.61
N SER A 89 10.21 -3.84 -15.22
CA SER A 89 9.72 -2.62 -14.56
C SER A 89 8.54 -2.98 -13.65
N SER A 90 8.72 -2.90 -12.33
CA SER A 90 7.59 -2.89 -11.41
C SER A 90 6.89 -1.52 -11.47
N PRO A 91 5.56 -1.42 -11.60
CA PRO A 91 4.88 -0.15 -11.49
C PRO A 91 4.92 0.32 -10.02
N VAL A 92 5.87 1.20 -9.70
CA VAL A 92 5.79 2.04 -8.51
C VAL A 92 4.64 3.02 -8.75
N PHE A 93 3.53 2.83 -8.04
CA PHE A 93 2.51 3.87 -7.94
C PHE A 93 3.04 4.95 -6.98
N THR A 94 3.75 5.93 -7.53
CA THR A 94 4.06 7.17 -6.80
C THR A 94 2.76 7.96 -6.65
N VAL A 95 2.11 7.84 -5.49
CA VAL A 95 1.09 8.83 -5.10
C VAL A 95 1.84 10.12 -4.79
N SER A 96 1.82 11.08 -5.73
CA SER A 96 2.32 12.43 -5.51
C SER A 96 1.36 13.15 -4.56
N ILE A 97 1.62 13.04 -3.25
CA ILE A 97 0.94 13.86 -2.26
C ILE A 97 1.62 15.23 -2.31
N PRO A 98 0.90 16.33 -2.63
CA PRO A 98 1.50 17.66 -2.53
C PRO A 98 1.93 17.90 -1.09
N ALA A 99 3.19 18.30 -0.90
CA ALA A 99 3.72 18.68 0.40
C ALA A 99 2.92 19.87 0.94
N GLN A 100 1.93 19.60 1.78
CA GLN A 100 1.28 20.64 2.54
C GLN A 100 2.25 21.01 3.68
N ALA A 101 2.74 22.24 3.66
CA ALA A 101 3.63 22.74 4.70
C ALA A 101 2.89 22.72 6.05
N PHE A 102 3.23 21.76 6.92
CA PHE A 102 2.79 21.80 8.30
C PHE A 102 3.59 22.88 9.02
N PRO A 103 2.94 23.82 9.74
CA PRO A 103 3.68 24.80 10.54
C PRO A 103 4.43 24.04 11.65
N SER A 104 5.76 24.13 11.61
CA SER A 104 6.64 23.69 12.69
C SER A 104 6.29 24.49 13.94
N THR A 105 5.52 23.90 14.86
CA THR A 105 5.38 24.47 16.19
C THR A 105 6.61 24.06 16.98
N SER A 106 7.64 24.90 16.95
CA SER A 106 8.77 24.81 17.87
C SER A 106 8.22 24.79 19.29
N ARG A 107 8.45 23.68 20.00
CA ARG A 107 8.29 23.59 21.45
C ARG A 107 9.30 24.56 22.07
N GLU A 108 8.88 25.78 22.35
CA GLU A 108 9.64 26.68 23.20
C GLU A 108 9.74 26.03 24.59
N SER A 109 10.98 25.77 24.97
CA SER A 109 11.39 25.20 26.24
C SER A 109 10.94 26.10 27.40
N LEU A 110 9.93 25.68 28.15
CA LEU A 110 9.73 26.17 29.51
C LEU A 110 10.52 25.26 30.47
N ILE A 111 11.64 25.77 30.98
CA ILE A 111 12.25 25.37 32.25
C ILE A 111 12.88 26.63 32.87
N PRO A 112 12.91 26.82 34.20
CA PRO A 112 12.23 26.10 35.28
C PRO A 112 11.10 26.91 35.96
#